data_AF-A0AAE1GBN2-F1
#
_entry.id   AF-A0AAE1GBN2-F1
#
_cell.length_a   1.000
_cell.length_b   1.000
_cell.length_c   1.000
_cell.angle_alpha   90.00
_cell.angle_beta   90.00
_cell.angle_gamma   90.00
#
_symmetry.space_group_name_H-M   'P 1'
#
loop_
_entity.id
_entity.type
_entity.pdbx_description
1 polymer ?
#
loop_
_entity_poly.entity_id
_entity_poly.type
_entity_poly.pdbx_seq_one_letter_code
_entity_poly.pdbx_strand_id
1 'polypeptide(L)'
;RASSLVDDLQRVMGLDAQLTSHPIVQPVNHPDEITEIFDVISYSKGASVLRMLENFLGSERFRQGVSNFLRRYIYANAVTRDLWQELEQVAPQGLPNIARVMDTWTRQMGYPVLQVSVSKSDKTKLEVRQSRFLSDPQAQIWLLRDMDKLMLKKPAGARWIKFNVDQYGYYRVNYEPAMWEDLISVLRENPEALNATDRGNLLDDAFYLAGAGLLPYPTVLSLVGYMTKETHYIPWTTVAKHLDEMGRLLRNTKTYPYFRKYMVNLVSDHVEELGWSDTGSHLERRKRMVLMFLACSNGYEPCLEGAYQRLSNWTNDSAFYIPPNTRSLVYKFGMRKAGVEEWEVMLDRYVKENNAQEKIKLAAGLASTKEDWIAQRFLRLAANESIVRGQDYFSALNNLAKNPWNTHMVWNYVKSHWMELVARFSLNNRYLGRMVKYVSTRFTSPAALSDIQEFFARYPEAGSGSRARQQALEEVETNIRWIDNHADLLHSWFLKQQQQANQ
;
A
#
# COMPACT_ATOMS: atom_id res chain seq x y z
N ARG A 1 16.69 -1.95 -3.68
CA ARG A 1 15.91 -2.89 -4.52
C ARG A 1 14.73 -3.49 -3.76
N ALA A 2 14.92 -4.05 -2.56
CA ALA A 2 13.82 -4.63 -1.76
C ALA A 2 12.73 -3.61 -1.34
N SER A 3 13.11 -2.43 -0.84
CA SER A 3 12.15 -1.40 -0.41
C SER A 3 11.36 -0.82 -1.59
N SER A 4 12.04 -0.48 -2.69
CA SER A 4 11.40 0.11 -3.89
C SER A 4 10.34 -0.78 -4.53
N LEU A 5 10.44 -2.10 -4.37
CA LEU A 5 9.41 -3.01 -4.88
C LEU A 5 8.05 -2.76 -4.19
N VAL A 6 8.05 -2.75 -2.87
CA VAL A 6 6.83 -2.67 -2.06
C VAL A 6 6.37 -1.22 -1.91
N ASP A 7 7.32 -0.31 -1.69
CA ASP A 7 7.08 1.10 -1.39
C ASP A 7 6.76 1.93 -2.65
N ASP A 8 7.28 1.54 -3.82
CA ASP A 8 7.02 2.22 -5.10
C ASP A 8 6.11 1.39 -6.00
N LEU A 9 6.60 0.26 -6.54
CA LEU A 9 5.89 -0.52 -7.58
C LEU A 9 4.51 -1.01 -7.11
N GLN A 10 4.47 -1.83 -6.06
CA GLN A 10 3.20 -2.40 -5.56
C GLN A 10 2.27 -1.33 -4.98
N ARG A 11 2.83 -0.26 -4.43
CA ARG A 11 2.06 0.90 -3.95
C ARG A 11 1.36 1.60 -5.12
N VAL A 12 2.08 1.93 -6.18
CA VAL A 12 1.49 2.67 -7.30
C VAL A 12 0.49 1.82 -8.09
N MET A 13 0.73 0.51 -8.22
CA MET A 13 -0.24 -0.40 -8.84
C MET A 13 -1.58 -0.40 -8.10
N GLY A 14 -1.61 -0.18 -6.79
CA GLY A 14 -2.87 -0.02 -6.07
C GLY A 14 -3.68 1.19 -6.52
N LEU A 15 -3.02 2.34 -6.69
CA LEU A 15 -3.67 3.56 -7.16
C LEU A 15 -4.03 3.48 -8.64
N ASP A 16 -3.13 2.93 -9.47
CA ASP A 16 -3.31 2.88 -10.92
C ASP A 16 -4.37 1.85 -11.37
N ALA A 17 -4.82 1.00 -10.44
CA ALA A 17 -5.98 0.13 -10.64
C ALA A 17 -7.35 0.85 -10.53
N GLN A 18 -7.36 2.11 -10.09
CA GLN A 18 -8.57 2.92 -9.95
C GLN A 18 -9.03 3.50 -11.29
N LEU A 19 -10.34 3.74 -11.42
CA LEU A 19 -10.93 4.47 -12.55
C LEU A 19 -10.48 5.93 -12.57
N THR A 20 -10.24 6.52 -11.39
CA THR A 20 -9.73 7.89 -11.21
C THR A 20 -8.20 8.04 -11.34
N SER A 21 -7.51 7.01 -11.86
CA SER A 21 -6.10 7.13 -12.25
C SER A 21 -5.92 8.04 -13.49
N HIS A 22 -4.68 8.24 -13.92
CA HIS A 22 -4.37 9.00 -15.14
C HIS A 22 -3.08 8.51 -15.83
N PRO A 23 -2.85 8.86 -17.11
CA PRO A 23 -1.60 8.56 -17.80
C PRO A 23 -0.40 9.30 -17.20
N ILE A 24 0.81 8.78 -17.39
CA ILE A 24 2.05 9.49 -16.99
C ILE A 24 2.17 10.81 -17.77
N VAL A 25 1.90 10.78 -19.08
CA VAL A 25 1.93 11.95 -19.96
C VAL A 25 0.50 12.41 -20.18
N GLN A 26 0.16 13.57 -19.60
CA GLN A 26 -1.16 14.19 -19.77
C GLN A 26 -1.05 15.70 -19.96
N PRO A 27 -1.98 16.34 -20.68
CA PRO A 27 -2.05 17.79 -20.78
C PRO A 27 -2.39 18.41 -19.43
N VAL A 28 -1.87 19.62 -19.20
CA VAL A 28 -2.12 20.43 -18.01
C VAL A 28 -2.40 21.86 -18.49
N ASN A 29 -3.58 22.37 -18.17
CA ASN A 29 -4.09 23.65 -18.68
C ASN A 29 -4.27 24.71 -17.58
N HIS A 30 -4.40 24.31 -16.31
CA HIS A 30 -4.54 25.22 -15.16
C HIS A 30 -3.41 25.02 -14.11
N PRO A 31 -2.94 26.07 -13.40
CA PRO A 31 -1.90 25.93 -12.38
C PRO A 31 -2.19 24.92 -11.27
N ASP A 32 -3.45 24.75 -10.87
CA ASP A 32 -3.81 23.75 -9.86
C ASP A 32 -3.59 22.31 -10.35
N GLU A 33 -3.80 22.06 -11.64
CA GLU A 33 -3.55 20.76 -12.27
C GLU A 33 -2.04 20.43 -12.30
N ILE A 34 -1.16 21.43 -12.41
CA ILE A 34 0.31 21.25 -12.29
C ILE A 34 0.63 20.61 -10.94
N THR A 35 -0.02 21.07 -9.88
CA THR A 35 0.22 20.56 -8.54
C THR A 35 -0.34 19.15 -8.34
N GLU A 36 -1.44 18.82 -9.03
CA GLU A 36 -2.03 17.48 -9.03
C GLU A 36 -1.13 16.43 -9.70
N ILE A 37 -0.36 16.79 -10.74
CA ILE A 37 0.51 15.82 -11.43
C ILE A 37 1.77 15.41 -10.65
N PHE A 38 2.12 16.12 -9.57
CA PHE A 38 3.19 15.72 -8.66
C PHE A 38 2.73 14.61 -7.70
N ASP A 39 2.34 13.46 -8.23
CA ASP A 39 1.75 12.35 -7.49
C ASP A 39 2.49 11.01 -7.70
N VAL A 40 1.90 9.92 -7.20
CA VAL A 40 2.52 8.59 -7.26
C VAL A 40 2.64 8.05 -8.69
N ILE A 41 1.83 8.52 -9.66
CA ILE A 41 1.93 8.08 -11.05
C ILE A 41 3.22 8.64 -11.66
N SER A 42 3.43 9.95 -11.58
CA SER A 42 4.63 10.59 -12.15
C SER A 42 5.93 10.02 -11.57
N TYR A 43 5.96 9.78 -10.25
CA TYR A 43 7.16 9.28 -9.57
C TYR A 43 7.28 7.76 -9.62
N SER A 44 6.35 7.04 -8.99
CA SER A 44 6.48 5.60 -8.77
C SER A 44 6.12 4.76 -10.01
N LYS A 45 5.09 5.13 -10.80
CA LYS A 45 4.81 4.44 -12.08
C LYS A 45 5.89 4.78 -13.11
N GLY A 46 6.29 6.05 -13.21
CA GLY A 46 7.42 6.48 -14.05
C GLY A 46 8.69 5.67 -13.77
N ALA A 47 9.13 5.59 -12.51
CA ALA A 47 10.30 4.80 -12.11
C ALA A 47 10.13 3.29 -12.40
N SER A 48 8.93 2.74 -12.17
CA SER A 48 8.64 1.32 -12.40
C SER A 48 8.66 0.95 -13.90
N VAL A 49 8.10 1.81 -14.74
CA VAL A 49 8.08 1.65 -16.20
C VAL A 49 9.48 1.80 -16.78
N LEU A 50 10.31 2.72 -16.26
CA LEU A 50 11.73 2.81 -16.62
C LEU A 50 12.51 1.57 -16.20
N ARG A 51 12.24 1.01 -15.01
CA ARG A 51 12.87 -0.25 -14.54
C ARG A 51 12.51 -1.43 -15.45
N MET A 52 11.26 -1.52 -15.88
CA MET A 52 10.80 -2.53 -16.85
C MET A 52 11.51 -2.37 -18.19
N LEU A 53 11.64 -1.13 -18.68
CA LEU A 53 12.34 -0.83 -19.93
C LEU A 53 13.85 -1.12 -19.85
N GLU A 54 14.51 -0.81 -18.73
CA GLU A 54 15.90 -1.17 -18.48
C GLU A 54 16.10 -2.68 -18.57
N ASN A 55 15.21 -3.46 -17.94
CA ASN A 55 15.25 -4.92 -18.01
C ASN A 55 14.99 -5.44 -19.43
N PHE A 56 14.12 -4.77 -20.19
CA PHE A 56 13.80 -5.12 -21.58
C PHE A 56 14.96 -4.84 -22.55
N LEU A 57 15.68 -3.73 -22.37
CA LEU A 57 16.80 -3.32 -23.22
C LEU A 57 18.16 -3.91 -22.78
N GLY A 58 18.30 -4.24 -21.50
CA GLY A 58 19.57 -4.51 -20.83
C GLY A 58 20.22 -3.25 -20.24
N SER A 59 20.73 -3.34 -19.01
CA SER A 59 21.24 -2.20 -18.23
C SER A 59 22.33 -1.37 -18.90
N GLU A 60 23.24 -2.01 -19.66
CA GLU A 60 24.32 -1.30 -20.34
C GLU A 60 23.79 -0.39 -21.46
N ARG A 61 22.91 -0.93 -22.32
CA ARG A 61 22.30 -0.19 -23.43
C ARG A 61 21.37 0.90 -22.90
N PHE A 62 20.56 0.60 -21.88
CA PHE A 62 19.72 1.61 -21.24
C PHE A 62 20.57 2.79 -20.72
N ARG A 63 21.67 2.50 -20.00
CA ARG A 63 22.59 3.53 -19.51
C ARG A 63 23.22 4.33 -20.65
N GLN A 64 23.62 3.68 -21.73
CA GLN A 64 24.17 4.34 -22.92
C GLN A 64 23.14 5.29 -23.55
N GLY A 65 21.91 4.83 -23.78
CA GLY A 65 20.84 5.65 -24.36
C GLY A 65 20.47 6.85 -23.48
N VAL A 66 20.38 6.66 -22.16
CA VAL A 66 20.18 7.77 -21.21
C VAL A 66 21.36 8.74 -21.23
N SER A 67 22.60 8.25 -21.35
CA SER A 67 23.79 9.11 -21.45
C SER A 67 23.80 9.93 -22.74
N ASN A 68 23.36 9.34 -23.86
CA ASN A 68 23.23 10.05 -25.14
C ASN A 68 22.16 11.14 -25.06
N PHE A 69 21.01 10.81 -24.46
CA PHE A 69 19.94 11.77 -24.19
C PHE A 69 20.43 12.96 -23.35
N LEU A 70 21.05 12.72 -22.20
CA LEU A 70 21.55 13.80 -21.35
C LEU A 70 22.60 14.67 -22.03
N ARG A 71 23.47 14.09 -22.88
CA ARG A 71 24.45 14.85 -23.65
C ARG A 71 23.82 15.69 -24.75
N ARG A 72 22.82 15.14 -25.46
CA ARG A 72 22.15 15.82 -26.57
C ARG A 72 21.33 17.02 -26.10
N TYR A 73 20.67 16.90 -24.96
CA TYR A 73 19.76 17.91 -24.42
C TYR A 73 20.36 18.71 -23.26
N ILE A 74 21.69 18.73 -23.11
CA ILE A 74 22.34 19.54 -22.07
C ILE A 74 22.01 21.02 -22.27
N TYR A 75 21.57 21.68 -21.19
CA TYR A 75 21.12 23.09 -21.20
C TYR A 75 19.90 23.37 -22.10
N ALA A 76 19.14 22.35 -22.50
CA ALA A 76 17.94 22.48 -23.30
C ALA A 76 16.73 21.80 -22.63
N ASN A 77 15.58 21.85 -23.29
CA ASN A 77 14.36 21.14 -22.91
C ASN A 77 14.17 19.90 -23.80
N ALA A 78 13.43 18.92 -23.30
CA ALA A 78 13.08 17.71 -24.05
C ALA A 78 11.63 17.31 -23.76
N VAL A 79 11.04 16.56 -24.69
CA VAL A 79 9.75 15.90 -24.53
C VAL A 79 9.92 14.38 -24.45
N THR A 80 8.87 13.66 -24.05
CA THR A 80 8.92 12.20 -23.84
C THR A 80 9.49 11.43 -25.05
N ARG A 81 9.14 11.86 -26.27
CA ARG A 81 9.59 11.21 -27.52
C ARG A 81 11.10 11.27 -27.71
N ASP A 82 11.76 12.31 -27.20
CA ASP A 82 13.19 12.52 -27.36
C ASP A 82 13.99 11.45 -26.60
N LEU A 83 13.53 11.06 -25.41
CA LEU A 83 14.13 9.94 -24.67
C LEU A 83 13.99 8.62 -25.42
N TRP A 84 12.81 8.37 -26.01
CA TRP A 84 12.58 7.13 -26.78
C TRP A 84 13.49 7.04 -28.00
N GLN A 85 13.72 8.15 -28.71
CA GLN A 85 14.62 8.18 -29.87
C GLN A 85 16.06 7.82 -29.51
N GLU A 86 16.56 8.25 -28.36
CA GLU A 86 17.92 7.94 -27.93
C GLU A 86 18.07 6.49 -27.45
N LEU A 87 17.03 5.94 -26.83
CA LEU A 87 16.99 4.53 -26.44
C LEU A 87 16.83 3.59 -27.65
N GLU A 88 16.08 4.00 -28.67
CA GLU A 88 15.93 3.24 -29.92
C GLU A 88 17.26 3.06 -30.64
N GLN A 89 18.13 4.08 -30.65
CA GLN A 89 19.44 4.04 -31.32
C GLN A 89 20.40 2.98 -30.74
N VAL A 90 20.19 2.59 -29.49
CA VAL A 90 21.03 1.61 -28.78
C VAL A 90 20.30 0.28 -28.55
N ALA A 91 19.04 0.16 -28.99
CA ALA A 91 18.24 -1.04 -28.80
C ALA A 91 18.83 -2.24 -29.58
N PRO A 92 18.77 -3.47 -29.03
CA PRO A 92 19.09 -4.67 -29.77
C PRO A 92 18.24 -4.83 -31.05
N GLN A 93 18.83 -5.46 -32.08
CA GLN A 93 18.08 -5.81 -33.28
C GLN A 93 16.98 -6.84 -32.94
N GLY A 94 15.82 -6.71 -33.61
CA GLY A 94 14.69 -7.63 -33.44
C GLY A 94 13.72 -7.28 -32.30
N LEU A 95 14.00 -6.25 -31.50
CA LEU A 95 13.00 -5.72 -30.58
C LEU A 95 11.92 -4.90 -31.34
N PRO A 96 10.67 -4.87 -30.83
CA PRO A 96 9.67 -3.93 -31.29
C PRO A 96 10.14 -2.49 -31.10
N ASN A 97 9.56 -1.57 -31.88
CA ASN A 97 9.85 -0.15 -31.75
C ASN A 97 9.59 0.35 -30.32
N ILE A 98 10.63 0.86 -29.66
CA ILE A 98 10.62 1.27 -28.26
C ILE A 98 9.64 2.41 -28.05
N ALA A 99 9.62 3.42 -28.93
CA ALA A 99 8.67 4.52 -28.82
C ALA A 99 7.21 4.02 -28.83
N ARG A 100 6.85 3.13 -29.76
CA ARG A 100 5.50 2.54 -29.84
C ARG A 100 5.14 1.75 -28.60
N VAL A 101 6.06 0.95 -28.06
CA VAL A 101 5.84 0.19 -26.82
C VAL A 101 5.70 1.14 -25.62
N MET A 102 6.57 2.13 -25.49
CA MET A 102 6.56 3.02 -24.32
C MET A 102 5.42 4.05 -24.36
N ASP A 103 4.90 4.39 -25.54
CA ASP A 103 3.68 5.19 -25.66
C ASP A 103 2.47 4.46 -25.04
N THR A 104 2.36 3.13 -25.13
CA THR A 104 1.25 2.39 -24.47
C THR A 104 1.35 2.48 -22.95
N TRP A 105 2.56 2.53 -22.39
CA TRP A 105 2.77 2.62 -20.93
C TRP A 105 2.68 4.05 -20.37
N THR A 106 2.96 5.06 -21.19
CA THR A 106 3.04 6.46 -20.74
C THR A 106 1.81 7.27 -21.07
N ARG A 107 1.08 6.94 -22.15
CA ARG A 107 -0.10 7.69 -22.61
C ARG A 107 -1.43 7.03 -22.27
N GLN A 108 -1.42 5.81 -21.75
CA GLN A 108 -2.62 5.12 -21.26
C GLN A 108 -2.54 5.00 -19.73
N MET A 109 -3.67 5.24 -19.06
CA MET A 109 -3.80 5.03 -17.61
C MET A 109 -3.95 3.53 -17.31
N GLY A 110 -3.59 3.12 -16.09
CA GLY A 110 -3.69 1.73 -15.66
C GLY A 110 -2.57 0.84 -16.20
N TYR A 111 -2.75 -0.46 -15.95
CA TYR A 111 -1.83 -1.52 -16.35
C TYR A 111 -2.59 -2.83 -16.62
N PRO A 112 -1.99 -3.80 -17.32
CA PRO A 112 -2.67 -5.03 -17.66
C PRO A 112 -2.59 -6.09 -16.56
N VAL A 113 -3.59 -6.97 -16.53
CA VAL A 113 -3.54 -8.29 -15.91
C VAL A 113 -3.46 -9.35 -17.00
N LEU A 114 -2.53 -10.29 -16.82
CA LEU A 114 -2.37 -11.46 -17.69
C LEU A 114 -3.13 -12.65 -17.08
N GLN A 115 -4.06 -13.22 -17.82
CA GLN A 115 -4.74 -14.48 -17.49
C GLN A 115 -3.98 -15.63 -18.15
N VAL A 116 -3.38 -16.50 -17.36
CA VAL A 116 -2.54 -17.62 -17.81
C VAL A 116 -3.24 -18.94 -17.55
N SER A 117 -3.42 -19.73 -18.60
CA SER A 117 -4.00 -21.08 -18.52
C SER A 117 -3.25 -22.05 -19.44
N VAL A 118 -3.29 -23.34 -19.13
CA VAL A 118 -2.89 -24.37 -20.08
C VAL A 118 -3.92 -24.43 -21.20
N SER A 119 -3.44 -24.46 -22.44
CA SER A 119 -4.31 -24.51 -23.61
C SER A 119 -5.16 -25.78 -23.62
N LYS A 120 -6.48 -25.59 -23.77
CA LYS A 120 -7.45 -26.70 -23.83
C LYS A 120 -7.25 -27.62 -25.04
N SER A 121 -6.75 -27.07 -26.16
CA SER A 121 -6.53 -27.83 -27.39
C SER A 121 -5.15 -28.48 -27.47
N ASP A 122 -4.18 -27.98 -26.69
CA ASP A 122 -2.79 -28.41 -26.75
C ASP A 122 -2.11 -28.18 -25.40
N LYS A 123 -2.03 -29.21 -24.56
CA LYS A 123 -1.45 -29.13 -23.21
C LYS A 123 0.05 -28.78 -23.19
N THR A 124 0.71 -28.79 -24.35
CA THR A 124 2.11 -28.33 -24.50
C THR A 124 2.22 -26.82 -24.69
N LYS A 125 1.08 -26.11 -24.69
CA LYS A 125 1.02 -24.65 -24.83
C LYS A 125 0.33 -23.99 -23.65
N LEU A 126 0.75 -22.78 -23.35
CA LEU A 126 0.08 -21.83 -22.48
C LEU A 126 -0.71 -20.85 -23.35
N GLU A 127 -1.93 -20.58 -22.93
CA GLU A 127 -2.75 -19.49 -23.43
C GLU A 127 -2.64 -18.33 -22.45
N VAL A 128 -2.14 -17.18 -22.93
CA VAL A 128 -2.02 -15.94 -22.18
C VAL A 128 -2.94 -14.91 -22.79
N ARG A 129 -3.83 -14.35 -21.98
CA ARG A 129 -4.75 -13.27 -22.39
C ARG A 129 -4.48 -12.01 -21.58
N GLN A 130 -4.54 -10.84 -22.20
CA GLN A 130 -4.40 -9.56 -21.49
C GLN A 130 -5.69 -8.76 -21.45
N SER A 131 -5.90 -8.04 -20.34
CA SER A 131 -6.93 -7.00 -20.19
C SER A 131 -6.42 -5.94 -19.21
N ARG A 132 -7.02 -4.74 -19.19
CA ARG A 132 -6.74 -3.75 -18.13
C ARG A 132 -7.17 -4.31 -16.78
N PHE A 133 -6.33 -4.16 -15.78
CA PHE A 133 -6.66 -4.48 -14.39
C PHE A 133 -7.36 -3.28 -13.74
N LEU A 134 -8.49 -3.55 -13.09
CA LEU A 134 -9.21 -2.62 -12.22
C LEU A 134 -9.47 -3.28 -10.86
N SER A 135 -9.36 -2.50 -9.80
CA SER A 135 -9.64 -3.00 -8.45
C SER A 135 -11.13 -3.18 -8.18
N ASP A 136 -11.99 -2.46 -8.90
CA ASP A 136 -13.45 -2.60 -8.81
C ASP A 136 -13.95 -3.81 -9.62
N PRO A 137 -14.53 -4.85 -8.98
CA PRO A 137 -15.06 -6.02 -9.67
C PRO A 137 -16.12 -5.67 -10.73
N GLN A 138 -16.95 -4.64 -10.51
CA GLN A 138 -17.98 -4.26 -11.47
C GLN A 138 -17.38 -3.71 -12.75
N ALA A 139 -16.34 -2.89 -12.63
CA ALA A 139 -15.63 -2.34 -13.77
C ALA A 139 -14.79 -3.41 -14.50
N GLN A 140 -14.25 -4.39 -13.74
CA GLN A 140 -13.46 -5.49 -14.29
C GLN A 140 -14.27 -6.39 -15.26
N ILE A 141 -15.54 -6.67 -14.95
CA ILE A 141 -16.41 -7.53 -15.78
C ILE A 141 -16.56 -7.00 -17.21
N TRP A 142 -16.61 -5.68 -17.38
CA TRP A 142 -16.76 -5.06 -18.70
C TRP A 142 -15.51 -5.21 -19.57
N LEU A 143 -14.31 -5.25 -18.97
CA LEU A 143 -13.03 -5.29 -19.68
C LEU A 143 -12.60 -6.69 -20.13
N LEU A 144 -13.16 -7.75 -19.54
CA LEU A 144 -12.78 -9.13 -19.88
C LEU A 144 -13.41 -9.63 -21.21
N ARG A 145 -14.22 -8.81 -21.88
CA ARG A 145 -15.01 -9.25 -23.06
C ARG A 145 -14.18 -9.35 -24.35
N ASP A 146 -13.11 -8.56 -24.50
CA ASP A 146 -12.24 -8.56 -25.69
C ASP A 146 -10.75 -8.56 -25.30
N MET A 147 -10.17 -9.75 -25.15
CA MET A 147 -8.77 -9.90 -24.73
C MET A 147 -7.88 -10.38 -25.88
N ASP A 148 -6.79 -9.68 -26.13
CA ASP A 148 -5.73 -10.19 -27.00
C ASP A 148 -5.18 -11.50 -26.45
N LYS A 149 -4.91 -12.44 -27.35
CA LYS A 149 -4.46 -13.80 -27.01
C LYS A 149 -3.07 -14.07 -27.59
N LEU A 150 -2.19 -14.58 -26.75
CA LEU A 150 -0.87 -15.09 -27.12
C LEU A 150 -0.73 -16.56 -26.73
N MET A 151 -0.21 -17.37 -27.65
CA MET A 151 0.10 -18.78 -27.39
C MET A 151 1.60 -18.92 -27.15
N LEU A 152 1.98 -19.43 -25.98
CA LEU A 152 3.38 -19.69 -25.62
C LEU A 152 3.61 -21.19 -25.51
N LYS A 153 4.83 -21.65 -25.83
CA LYS A 153 5.22 -23.04 -25.58
C LYS A 153 5.38 -23.26 -24.08
N LYS A 154 4.67 -24.25 -23.52
CA LYS A 154 4.84 -24.68 -22.13
C LYS A 154 6.18 -25.43 -22.03
N PRO A 155 7.06 -25.09 -21.06
CA PRO A 155 8.28 -25.86 -20.82
C PRO A 155 7.94 -27.33 -20.49
N ALA A 156 8.64 -28.25 -21.14
CA ALA A 156 8.41 -29.69 -20.96
C ALA A 156 8.74 -30.10 -19.52
N GLY A 157 7.86 -30.89 -18.89
CA GLY A 157 8.06 -31.38 -17.52
C GLY A 157 7.87 -30.34 -16.41
N ALA A 158 7.55 -29.07 -16.72
CA ALA A 158 7.32 -28.06 -15.71
C ALA A 158 6.05 -28.36 -14.88
N ARG A 159 6.25 -28.59 -13.57
CA ARG A 159 5.17 -28.75 -12.57
C ARG A 159 4.43 -27.43 -12.32
N TRP A 160 5.16 -26.31 -12.32
CA TRP A 160 4.61 -24.97 -12.07
C TRP A 160 5.31 -23.95 -12.96
N ILE A 161 4.69 -22.78 -13.14
CA ILE A 161 5.23 -21.68 -13.96
C ILE A 161 4.94 -20.36 -13.26
N LYS A 162 5.96 -19.50 -13.17
CA LYS A 162 5.88 -18.14 -12.64
C LYS A 162 6.21 -17.15 -13.74
N PHE A 163 5.27 -16.28 -14.08
CA PHE A 163 5.48 -15.12 -14.96
C PHE A 163 5.93 -13.90 -14.13
N ASN A 164 6.46 -12.88 -14.82
CA ASN A 164 6.95 -11.65 -14.18
C ASN A 164 8.04 -11.92 -13.13
N VAL A 165 9.10 -12.64 -13.52
CA VAL A 165 10.25 -12.96 -12.67
C VAL A 165 10.85 -11.66 -12.11
N ASP A 166 11.13 -11.63 -10.80
CA ASP A 166 11.61 -10.46 -10.06
C ASP A 166 10.68 -9.23 -10.13
N GLN A 167 9.45 -9.44 -10.58
CA GLN A 167 8.41 -8.42 -10.72
C GLN A 167 8.88 -7.18 -11.54
N TYR A 168 9.79 -7.34 -12.51
CA TYR A 168 10.27 -6.22 -13.34
C TYR A 168 9.16 -5.57 -14.15
N GLY A 169 8.17 -6.37 -14.57
CA GLY A 169 7.04 -5.93 -15.36
C GLY A 169 6.01 -5.16 -14.55
N TYR A 170 5.50 -4.07 -15.12
CA TYR A 170 4.40 -3.27 -14.58
C TYR A 170 3.03 -3.90 -14.93
N TYR A 171 2.81 -5.15 -14.53
CA TYR A 171 1.59 -5.89 -14.80
C TYR A 171 1.36 -6.98 -13.75
N ARG A 172 0.12 -7.45 -13.62
CA ARG A 172 -0.27 -8.56 -12.73
C ARG A 172 -0.46 -9.85 -13.49
N VAL A 173 -0.33 -10.97 -12.80
CA VAL A 173 -0.57 -12.29 -13.40
C VAL A 173 -1.58 -13.06 -12.57
N ASN A 174 -2.67 -13.47 -13.20
CA ASN A 174 -3.58 -14.47 -12.69
C ASN A 174 -3.36 -15.81 -13.39
N TYR A 175 -3.36 -16.87 -12.61
CA TYR A 175 -3.24 -18.22 -13.11
C TYR A 175 -4.57 -18.96 -13.00
N GLU A 176 -4.79 -19.98 -13.82
CA GLU A 176 -5.93 -20.87 -13.62
C GLU A 176 -5.83 -21.62 -12.27
N PRO A 177 -6.95 -22.10 -11.70
CA PRO A 177 -6.96 -22.63 -10.33
C PRO A 177 -5.93 -23.72 -10.04
N ALA A 178 -5.72 -24.68 -10.95
CA ALA A 178 -4.75 -25.75 -10.77
C ALA A 178 -3.30 -25.22 -10.65
N MET A 179 -2.96 -24.19 -11.42
CA MET A 179 -1.64 -23.56 -11.38
C MET A 179 -1.43 -22.76 -10.08
N TRP A 180 -2.48 -22.14 -9.53
CA TRP A 180 -2.41 -21.54 -8.19
C TRP A 180 -2.14 -22.58 -7.11
N GLU A 181 -2.82 -23.74 -7.16
CA GLU A 181 -2.56 -24.84 -6.23
C GLU A 181 -1.12 -25.37 -6.34
N ASP A 182 -0.59 -25.51 -7.56
CA ASP A 182 0.81 -25.89 -7.77
C ASP A 182 1.78 -24.89 -7.11
N LEU A 183 1.56 -23.58 -7.30
CA LEU A 183 2.40 -22.53 -6.69
C LEU A 183 2.28 -22.52 -5.15
N ILE A 184 1.09 -22.71 -4.61
CA ILE A 184 0.86 -22.82 -3.16
C ILE A 184 1.58 -24.04 -2.59
N SER A 185 1.49 -25.18 -3.27
CA SER A 185 2.16 -26.42 -2.89
C SER A 185 3.68 -26.25 -2.90
N VAL A 186 4.25 -25.61 -3.91
CA VAL A 186 5.69 -25.29 -3.97
C VAL A 186 6.14 -24.46 -2.78
N LEU A 187 5.40 -23.40 -2.43
CA LEU A 187 5.76 -22.53 -1.32
C LEU A 187 5.59 -23.21 0.05
N ARG A 188 4.65 -24.13 0.20
CA ARG A 188 4.49 -24.93 1.42
C ARG A 188 5.60 -25.97 1.58
N GLU A 189 6.02 -26.60 0.48
CA GLU A 189 7.08 -27.62 0.45
C GLU A 189 8.46 -26.99 0.63
N ASN A 190 8.80 -26.00 -0.20
CA ASN A 190 10.09 -25.32 -0.24
C ASN A 190 9.93 -23.86 -0.69
N PRO A 191 9.76 -22.89 0.23
CA PRO A 191 9.65 -21.47 -0.12
C PRO A 191 10.80 -20.97 -0.99
N GLU A 192 12.02 -21.45 -0.79
CA GLU A 192 13.21 -20.98 -1.52
C GLU A 192 13.29 -21.47 -2.97
N ALA A 193 12.33 -22.28 -3.43
CA ALA A 193 12.17 -22.58 -4.86
C ALA A 193 11.81 -21.33 -5.69
N LEU A 194 11.26 -20.30 -5.06
CA LEU A 194 11.02 -18.98 -5.64
C LEU A 194 11.80 -17.95 -4.84
N ASN A 195 12.44 -16.99 -5.51
CA ASN A 195 13.16 -15.95 -4.80
C ASN A 195 12.19 -15.02 -4.02
N ALA A 196 12.69 -14.29 -3.03
CA ALA A 196 11.85 -13.47 -2.17
C ALA A 196 11.05 -12.38 -2.89
N THR A 197 11.52 -11.88 -4.04
CA THR A 197 10.80 -10.90 -4.86
C THR A 197 9.59 -11.56 -5.53
N ASP A 198 9.76 -12.75 -6.09
CA ASP A 198 8.68 -13.52 -6.72
C ASP A 198 7.64 -13.99 -5.70
N ARG A 199 8.08 -14.40 -4.50
CA ARG A 199 7.19 -14.70 -3.37
C ARG A 199 6.34 -13.48 -2.99
N GLY A 200 6.97 -12.31 -2.88
CA GLY A 200 6.29 -11.03 -2.66
C GLY A 200 5.29 -10.71 -3.78
N ASN A 201 5.69 -10.84 -5.04
CA ASN A 201 4.82 -10.58 -6.18
C ASN A 201 3.59 -11.49 -6.20
N LEU A 202 3.73 -12.80 -5.94
CA LEU A 202 2.61 -13.72 -5.87
C LEU A 202 1.60 -13.32 -4.79
N LEU A 203 2.08 -12.92 -3.61
CA LEU A 203 1.23 -12.42 -2.53
C LEU A 203 0.49 -11.14 -2.97
N ASP A 204 1.22 -10.16 -3.52
CA ASP A 204 0.61 -8.90 -3.95
C ASP A 204 -0.46 -9.13 -5.03
N ASP A 205 -0.14 -9.91 -6.07
CA ASP A 205 -1.09 -10.25 -7.13
C ASP A 205 -2.31 -10.98 -6.57
N ALA A 206 -2.13 -11.98 -5.70
CA ALA A 206 -3.23 -12.75 -5.13
C ALA A 206 -4.25 -11.87 -4.38
N PHE A 207 -3.79 -10.91 -3.56
CA PHE A 207 -4.70 -10.02 -2.82
C PHE A 207 -5.46 -9.05 -3.73
N TYR A 208 -4.79 -8.45 -4.72
CA TYR A 208 -5.45 -7.55 -5.67
C TYR A 208 -6.40 -8.29 -6.60
N LEU A 209 -6.02 -9.49 -7.08
CA LEU A 209 -6.90 -10.34 -7.88
C LEU A 209 -8.14 -10.74 -7.08
N ALA A 210 -8.02 -11.01 -5.78
CA ALA A 210 -9.16 -11.33 -4.95
C ALA A 210 -10.07 -10.13 -4.69
N GLY A 211 -9.51 -8.96 -4.43
CA GLY A 211 -10.28 -7.72 -4.33
C GLY A 211 -11.04 -7.38 -5.62
N ALA A 212 -10.46 -7.71 -6.78
CA ALA A 212 -11.08 -7.53 -8.10
C ALA A 212 -12.05 -8.68 -8.50
N GLY A 213 -12.25 -9.69 -7.65
CA GLY A 213 -13.12 -10.84 -7.95
C GLY A 213 -12.54 -11.84 -8.96
N LEU A 214 -11.25 -11.78 -9.28
CA LEU A 214 -10.55 -12.66 -10.22
C LEU A 214 -9.93 -13.91 -9.55
N LEU A 215 -9.84 -13.91 -8.22
CA LEU A 215 -9.32 -15.02 -7.42
C LEU A 215 -10.12 -15.16 -6.12
N PRO A 216 -10.52 -16.38 -5.68
CA PRO A 216 -11.21 -16.52 -4.40
C PRO A 216 -10.28 -16.22 -3.22
N TYR A 217 -10.77 -15.45 -2.24
CA TYR A 217 -10.04 -15.21 -0.97
C TYR A 217 -9.54 -16.48 -0.26
N PRO A 218 -10.28 -17.62 -0.24
CA PRO A 218 -9.76 -18.86 0.31
C PRO A 218 -8.45 -19.34 -0.34
N THR A 219 -8.25 -19.12 -1.64
CA THR A 219 -6.99 -19.41 -2.34
C THR A 219 -5.88 -18.48 -1.87
N VAL A 220 -6.18 -17.19 -1.70
CA VAL A 220 -5.23 -16.21 -1.14
C VAL A 220 -4.81 -16.59 0.28
N LEU A 221 -5.75 -16.94 1.15
CA LEU A 221 -5.43 -17.32 2.52
C LEU A 221 -4.70 -18.67 2.60
N SER A 222 -4.96 -19.56 1.64
CA SER A 222 -4.19 -20.81 1.47
C SER A 222 -2.74 -20.53 1.07
N LEU A 223 -2.51 -19.53 0.21
CA LEU A 223 -1.19 -19.00 -0.10
C LEU A 223 -0.55 -18.37 1.13
N VAL A 224 -1.24 -17.49 1.87
CA VAL A 224 -0.71 -16.88 3.12
C VAL A 224 -0.29 -17.94 4.15
N GLY A 225 -0.88 -19.13 4.13
CA GLY A 225 -0.51 -20.23 5.03
C GLY A 225 0.97 -20.63 5.01
N TYR A 226 1.73 -20.41 3.92
CA TYR A 226 3.18 -20.72 3.94
C TYR A 226 4.00 -19.72 4.76
N MET A 227 3.45 -18.55 5.09
CA MET A 227 4.18 -17.46 5.76
C MET A 227 4.75 -17.89 7.12
N THR A 228 4.20 -18.93 7.75
CA THR A 228 4.77 -19.54 8.97
C THR A 228 6.19 -20.08 8.79
N LYS A 229 6.64 -20.30 7.55
CA LYS A 229 8.00 -20.72 7.18
C LYS A 229 8.83 -19.61 6.54
N GLU A 230 8.26 -18.43 6.35
CA GLU A 230 8.91 -17.34 5.63
C GLU A 230 9.90 -16.58 6.50
N THR A 231 11.13 -16.46 6.04
CA THR A 231 12.21 -15.83 6.80
C THR A 231 12.61 -14.46 6.24
N HIS A 232 12.23 -14.14 5.00
CA HIS A 232 12.68 -12.96 4.29
C HIS A 232 11.74 -11.75 4.47
N TYR A 233 12.30 -10.55 4.49
CA TYR A 233 11.56 -9.30 4.71
C TYR A 233 10.53 -8.98 3.61
N ILE A 234 10.88 -9.16 2.33
CA ILE A 234 10.03 -8.75 1.19
C ILE A 234 8.62 -9.39 1.22
N PRO A 235 8.46 -10.72 1.35
CA PRO A 235 7.13 -11.32 1.40
C PRO A 235 6.35 -10.87 2.64
N TRP A 236 7.02 -10.76 3.80
CA TRP A 236 6.41 -10.25 5.03
C TRP A 236 5.89 -8.83 4.90
N THR A 237 6.69 -7.90 4.37
CA THR A 237 6.23 -6.51 4.20
C THR A 237 5.15 -6.38 3.14
N THR A 238 5.12 -7.28 2.15
CA THR A 238 4.07 -7.32 1.13
C THR A 238 2.75 -7.79 1.73
N VAL A 239 2.75 -8.95 2.39
CA VAL A 239 1.54 -9.52 2.99
C VAL A 239 1.00 -8.66 4.13
N ALA A 240 1.88 -8.03 4.91
CA ALA A 240 1.48 -7.20 6.05
C ALA A 240 0.64 -6.00 5.62
N LYS A 241 0.97 -5.37 4.48
CA LYS A 241 0.18 -4.25 3.93
C LYS A 241 -1.25 -4.69 3.61
N HIS A 242 -1.40 -5.86 2.98
CA HIS A 242 -2.69 -6.41 2.60
C HIS A 242 -3.51 -6.89 3.79
N LEU A 243 -2.86 -7.52 4.77
CA LEU A 243 -3.53 -7.98 6.00
C LEU A 243 -3.92 -6.81 6.91
N ASP A 244 -3.10 -5.75 7.02
CA ASP A 244 -3.49 -4.54 7.76
C ASP A 244 -4.71 -3.88 7.13
N GLU A 245 -4.76 -3.82 5.80
CA GLU A 245 -5.90 -3.28 5.06
C GLU A 245 -7.17 -4.13 5.23
N MET A 246 -7.05 -5.45 5.12
CA MET A 246 -8.15 -6.38 5.42
C MET A 246 -8.66 -6.19 6.86
N GLY A 247 -7.75 -6.07 7.83
CA GLY A 247 -8.10 -5.80 9.23
C GLY A 247 -8.78 -4.44 9.42
N ARG A 248 -8.39 -3.42 8.65
CA ARG A 248 -9.05 -2.10 8.63
C ARG A 248 -10.49 -2.23 8.14
N LEU A 249 -10.71 -2.90 7.02
CA LEU A 249 -12.05 -3.09 6.42
C LEU A 249 -12.96 -3.90 7.33
N LEU A 250 -12.45 -4.99 7.90
CA LEU A 250 -13.24 -5.89 8.74
C LEU A 250 -13.56 -5.32 10.12
N ARG A 251 -12.89 -4.25 10.58
CA ARG A 251 -12.93 -3.74 11.97
C ARG A 251 -14.32 -3.68 12.61
N ASN A 252 -15.31 -3.18 11.87
CA ASN A 252 -16.67 -2.99 12.36
C ASN A 252 -17.63 -4.13 11.96
N THR A 253 -17.10 -5.30 11.64
CA THR A 253 -17.86 -6.49 11.24
C THR A 253 -17.74 -7.60 12.29
N LYS A 254 -18.70 -8.53 12.29
CA LYS A 254 -18.66 -9.76 13.11
C LYS A 254 -17.44 -10.65 12.82
N THR A 255 -16.77 -10.45 11.69
CA THR A 255 -15.60 -11.23 11.26
C THR A 255 -14.31 -10.80 11.97
N TYR A 256 -14.22 -9.55 12.43
CA TYR A 256 -12.98 -8.98 12.98
C TYR A 256 -12.36 -9.77 14.14
N PRO A 257 -13.11 -10.27 15.14
CA PRO A 257 -12.52 -11.04 16.24
C PRO A 257 -11.82 -12.32 15.75
N TYR A 258 -12.41 -13.01 14.77
CA TYR A 258 -11.84 -14.23 14.17
C TYR A 258 -10.62 -13.93 13.31
N PHE A 259 -10.66 -12.85 12.53
CA PHE A 259 -9.52 -12.36 11.78
C PHE A 259 -8.34 -12.06 12.71
N ARG A 260 -8.57 -11.32 13.81
CA ARG A 260 -7.50 -11.02 14.78
C ARG A 260 -6.88 -12.29 15.37
N LYS A 261 -7.70 -13.29 15.73
CA LYS A 261 -7.20 -14.56 16.26
C LYS A 261 -6.32 -15.29 15.23
N TYR A 262 -6.75 -15.35 13.98
CA TYR A 262 -5.95 -15.91 12.88
C TYR A 262 -4.63 -15.15 12.72
N MET A 263 -4.66 -13.81 12.74
CA MET A 263 -3.46 -12.98 12.63
C MET A 263 -2.47 -13.21 13.76
N VAL A 264 -2.95 -13.32 15.00
CA VAL A 264 -2.10 -13.62 16.16
C VAL A 264 -1.42 -14.98 15.98
N ASN A 265 -2.17 -16.01 15.62
CA ASN A 265 -1.61 -17.35 15.37
C ASN A 265 -0.60 -17.39 14.22
N LEU A 266 -0.75 -16.52 13.21
CA LEU A 266 0.17 -16.45 12.07
C LEU A 266 1.55 -15.89 12.46
N VAL A 267 1.62 -15.01 13.47
CA VAL A 267 2.83 -14.24 13.79
C VAL A 267 3.41 -14.51 15.18
N SER A 268 2.69 -15.18 16.08
CA SER A 268 3.09 -15.37 17.49
C SER A 268 4.49 -15.96 17.61
N ASP A 269 4.75 -17.08 16.95
CA ASP A 269 6.01 -17.82 17.08
C ASP A 269 7.21 -16.97 16.64
N HIS A 270 7.03 -16.22 15.55
CA HIS A 270 8.07 -15.33 15.04
C HIS A 270 8.33 -14.15 16.00
N VAL A 271 7.28 -13.63 16.63
CA VAL A 271 7.37 -12.47 17.53
C VAL A 271 8.00 -12.87 18.86
N GLU A 272 7.68 -14.04 19.37
CA GLU A 272 8.28 -14.63 20.57
C GLU A 272 9.79 -14.87 20.38
N GLU A 273 10.19 -15.37 19.20
CA GLU A 273 11.61 -15.55 18.85
C GLU A 273 12.36 -14.22 18.73
N LEU A 274 11.78 -13.23 18.05
CA LEU A 274 12.50 -12.00 17.70
C LEU A 274 12.62 -11.01 18.87
N GLY A 275 11.59 -10.94 19.72
CA GLY A 275 11.47 -9.99 20.82
C GLY A 275 11.67 -8.52 20.41
N TRP A 276 11.85 -7.65 21.40
CA TRP A 276 12.01 -6.19 21.19
C TRP A 276 13.47 -5.74 21.01
N SER A 277 14.40 -6.66 20.78
CA SER A 277 15.83 -6.34 20.61
C SER A 277 16.12 -5.77 19.22
N ASP A 278 17.07 -4.83 19.09
CA ASP A 278 17.46 -4.24 17.79
C ASP A 278 18.71 -4.93 17.19
N THR A 279 18.69 -6.26 17.18
CA THR A 279 19.80 -7.11 16.71
C THR A 279 19.58 -7.60 15.27
N GLY A 280 20.64 -8.16 14.67
CA GLY A 280 20.61 -8.71 13.31
C GLY A 280 20.94 -7.68 12.21
N SER A 281 20.89 -8.16 10.97
CA SER A 281 21.04 -7.40 9.73
C SER A 281 19.92 -6.37 9.53
N HIS A 282 20.12 -5.45 8.58
CA HIS A 282 19.11 -4.43 8.25
C HIS A 282 17.74 -5.06 7.87
N LEU A 283 17.74 -6.16 7.10
CA LEU A 283 16.49 -6.82 6.69
C LEU A 283 15.82 -7.58 7.85
N GLU A 284 16.59 -8.18 8.75
CA GLU A 284 16.03 -8.85 9.94
C GLU A 284 15.38 -7.84 10.89
N ARG A 285 16.02 -6.69 11.11
CA ARG A 285 15.42 -5.58 11.88
C ARG A 285 14.11 -5.10 11.24
N ARG A 286 14.10 -4.92 9.92
CA ARG A 286 12.89 -4.53 9.16
C ARG A 286 11.78 -5.57 9.27
N LYS A 287 12.10 -6.86 9.15
CA LYS A 287 11.15 -7.98 9.35
C LYS A 287 10.57 -7.98 10.75
N ARG A 288 11.41 -7.82 11.78
CA ARG A 288 10.98 -7.69 13.18
C ARG A 288 9.96 -6.56 13.35
N MET A 289 10.21 -5.40 12.74
CA MET A 289 9.27 -4.28 12.80
C MET A 289 7.92 -4.60 12.15
N VAL A 290 7.91 -5.31 11.03
CA VAL A 290 6.65 -5.73 10.37
C VAL A 290 5.87 -6.72 11.22
N LEU A 291 6.53 -7.74 11.75
CA LEU A 291 5.89 -8.77 12.57
C LEU A 291 5.35 -8.22 13.89
N MET A 292 6.15 -7.39 14.58
CA MET A 292 5.71 -6.68 15.79
C MET A 292 4.51 -5.78 15.50
N PHE A 293 4.51 -5.10 14.36
CA PHE A 293 3.36 -4.30 13.94
C PHE A 293 2.10 -5.16 13.76
N LEU A 294 2.19 -6.28 13.05
CA LEU A 294 1.05 -7.19 12.85
C LEU A 294 0.53 -7.76 14.17
N ALA A 295 1.41 -8.18 15.07
CA ALA A 295 1.02 -8.72 16.38
C ALA A 295 0.31 -7.67 17.25
N CYS A 296 0.95 -6.51 17.47
CA CYS A 296 0.40 -5.45 18.30
C CYS A 296 -0.88 -4.84 17.70
N SER A 297 -0.97 -4.68 16.37
CA SER A 297 -2.17 -4.13 15.72
C SER A 297 -3.38 -5.05 15.83
N ASN A 298 -3.16 -6.36 15.91
CA ASN A 298 -4.18 -7.39 16.07
C ASN A 298 -4.43 -7.80 17.54
N GLY A 299 -3.84 -7.11 18.50
CA GLY A 299 -4.15 -7.29 19.92
C GLY A 299 -3.42 -8.44 20.61
N TYR A 300 -2.25 -8.85 20.11
CA TYR A 300 -1.40 -9.81 20.82
C TYR A 300 -0.85 -9.16 22.09
N GLU A 301 -1.32 -9.63 23.25
CA GLU A 301 -1.08 -8.98 24.54
C GLU A 301 0.41 -8.89 24.91
N PRO A 302 1.26 -9.93 24.71
CA PRO A 302 2.70 -9.81 24.99
C PRO A 302 3.39 -8.71 24.19
N CYS A 303 2.96 -8.45 22.95
CA CYS A 303 3.47 -7.33 22.16
C CYS A 303 3.02 -5.98 22.75
N LEU A 304 1.72 -5.85 23.06
CA LEU A 304 1.17 -4.60 23.61
C LEU A 304 1.78 -4.25 24.97
N GLU A 305 1.91 -5.24 25.85
CA GLU A 305 2.50 -5.06 27.17
C GLU A 305 4.01 -4.74 27.06
N GLY A 306 4.74 -5.44 26.20
CA GLY A 306 6.15 -5.13 25.95
C GLY A 306 6.37 -3.71 25.40
N ALA A 307 5.47 -3.22 24.54
CA ALA A 307 5.49 -1.85 24.05
C ALA A 307 5.19 -0.84 25.16
N TYR A 308 4.18 -1.11 26.00
CA TYR A 308 3.79 -0.25 27.12
C TYR A 308 4.88 -0.14 28.17
N GLN A 309 5.47 -1.26 28.62
CA GLN A 309 6.56 -1.25 29.59
C GLN A 309 7.75 -0.41 29.11
N ARG A 310 8.09 -0.48 27.82
CA ARG A 310 9.17 0.33 27.24
C ARG A 310 8.83 1.81 27.18
N LEU A 311 7.58 2.13 26.84
CA LEU A 311 7.12 3.52 26.85
C LEU A 311 7.14 4.06 28.28
N SER A 312 6.58 3.33 29.24
CA SER A 312 6.51 3.72 30.65
C SER A 312 7.91 3.91 31.27
N ASN A 313 8.84 2.99 31.00
CA ASN A 313 10.23 3.17 31.42
C ASN A 313 10.88 4.39 30.76
N TRP A 314 10.60 4.63 29.47
CA TRP A 314 11.10 5.80 28.75
C TRP A 314 10.52 7.11 29.25
N THR A 315 9.28 7.13 29.75
CA THR A 315 8.68 8.33 30.36
C THR A 315 9.18 8.58 31.77
N ASN A 316 9.40 7.52 32.55
CA ASN A 316 9.83 7.60 33.95
C ASN A 316 11.34 7.85 34.11
N ASP A 317 12.15 7.36 33.17
CA ASP A 317 13.60 7.53 33.15
C ASP A 317 14.05 8.16 31.83
N SER A 318 14.54 9.40 31.91
CA SER A 318 15.09 10.10 30.74
C SER A 318 16.33 9.45 30.14
N ALA A 319 17.05 8.63 30.91
CA ALA A 319 18.22 7.88 30.43
C ALA A 319 17.83 6.56 29.74
N PHE A 320 16.58 6.11 29.87
CA PHE A 320 16.13 4.86 29.25
C PHE A 320 16.16 4.95 27.73
N TYR A 321 16.95 4.08 27.10
CA TYR A 321 17.19 4.09 25.66
C TYR A 321 16.22 3.17 24.91
N ILE A 322 15.38 3.75 24.03
CA ILE A 322 14.61 2.99 23.03
C ILE A 322 15.37 2.97 21.70
N PRO A 323 15.72 1.78 21.15
CA PRO A 323 16.38 1.68 19.86
C PRO A 323 15.59 2.35 18.72
N PRO A 324 16.24 3.13 17.83
CA PRO A 324 15.58 3.93 16.79
C PRO A 324 14.60 3.17 15.90
N ASN A 325 14.87 1.89 15.59
CA ASN A 325 14.01 1.05 14.75
C ASN A 325 12.71 0.68 15.47
N THR A 326 12.77 0.37 16.77
CA THR A 326 11.61 -0.05 17.57
C THR A 326 10.72 1.10 18.02
N ARG A 327 11.28 2.30 18.06
CA ARG A 327 10.70 3.48 18.68
C ARG A 327 9.31 3.86 18.17
N SER A 328 9.09 3.81 16.85
CA SER A 328 7.78 4.09 16.26
C SER A 328 6.69 3.15 16.76
N LEU A 329 7.01 1.87 17.01
CA LEU A 329 6.04 0.91 17.52
C LEU A 329 5.85 1.04 19.04
N VAL A 330 6.93 1.29 19.78
CA VAL A 330 6.86 1.56 21.23
C VAL A 330 5.96 2.76 21.50
N TYR A 331 6.17 3.87 20.78
CA TYR A 331 5.33 5.07 20.93
C TYR A 331 3.89 4.80 20.53
N LYS A 332 3.67 4.20 19.35
CA LYS A 332 2.32 3.95 18.84
C LYS A 332 1.52 2.98 19.72
N PHE A 333 2.07 1.83 20.06
CA PHE A 333 1.35 0.78 20.76
C PHE A 333 1.41 0.93 22.28
N GLY A 334 2.50 1.48 22.82
CA GLY A 334 2.56 1.88 24.23
C GLY A 334 1.52 2.95 24.53
N MET A 335 1.37 3.96 23.67
CA MET A 335 0.39 5.05 23.89
C MET A 335 -1.08 4.57 23.82
N ARG A 336 -1.34 3.38 23.27
CA ARG A 336 -2.68 2.77 23.30
C ARG A 336 -3.05 2.16 24.66
N LYS A 337 -2.09 1.98 25.56
CA LYS A 337 -2.27 1.51 26.93
C LYS A 337 -1.94 2.59 27.97
N ALA A 338 -1.17 3.60 27.59
CA ALA A 338 -0.76 4.69 28.47
C ALA A 338 -1.88 5.70 28.77
N GLY A 339 -1.72 6.45 29.86
CA GLY A 339 -2.64 7.49 30.30
C GLY A 339 -2.18 8.90 29.92
N VAL A 340 -2.79 9.89 30.59
CA VAL A 340 -2.46 11.30 30.39
C VAL A 340 -1.02 11.63 30.82
N GLU A 341 -0.51 10.99 31.87
CA GLU A 341 0.81 11.30 32.43
C GLU A 341 1.93 11.01 31.42
N GLU A 342 1.96 9.82 30.82
CA GLU A 342 2.92 9.48 29.78
C GLU A 342 2.73 10.32 28.50
N TRP A 343 1.47 10.66 28.20
CA TRP A 343 1.16 11.49 27.05
C TRP A 343 1.74 12.91 27.19
N GLU A 344 1.65 13.51 28.38
CA GLU A 344 2.24 14.82 28.67
C GLU A 344 3.77 14.80 28.58
N VAL A 345 4.41 13.74 29.08
CA VAL A 345 5.86 13.57 28.94
C VAL A 345 6.27 13.46 27.46
N MET A 346 5.50 12.71 26.66
CA MET A 346 5.75 12.63 25.22
C MET A 346 5.53 13.98 24.52
N LEU A 347 4.54 14.77 24.94
CA LEU A 347 4.28 16.10 24.38
C LEU A 347 5.42 17.06 24.69
N ASP A 348 5.89 17.09 25.94
CA ASP A 348 7.04 17.91 26.35
C ASP A 348 8.29 17.57 25.51
N ARG A 349 8.57 16.27 25.33
CA ARG A 349 9.66 15.80 24.48
C ARG A 349 9.46 16.18 23.01
N TYR A 350 8.24 16.09 22.48
CA TYR A 350 7.91 16.53 21.12
C TYR A 350 8.19 18.01 20.89
N VAL A 351 7.83 18.86 21.86
CA VAL A 351 8.07 20.31 21.78
C VAL A 351 9.56 20.62 21.77
N LYS A 352 10.34 19.95 22.62
CA LYS A 352 11.80 20.13 22.76
C LYS A 352 12.64 19.44 21.67
N GLU A 353 12.05 18.52 20.91
CA GLU A 353 12.78 17.73 19.91
C GLU A 353 13.19 18.55 18.68
N ASN A 354 14.46 18.41 18.31
CA ASN A 354 15.09 19.09 17.17
C ASN A 354 15.25 18.18 15.95
N ASN A 355 15.34 16.86 16.16
CA ASN A 355 15.44 15.88 15.09
C ASN A 355 14.08 15.69 14.41
N ALA A 356 14.00 16.06 13.13
CA ALA A 356 12.76 15.98 12.35
C ALA A 356 12.19 14.55 12.25
N GLN A 357 13.04 13.53 12.13
CA GLN A 357 12.61 12.13 12.05
C GLN A 357 12.04 11.66 13.38
N GLU A 358 12.61 12.11 14.49
CA GLU A 358 12.12 11.77 15.82
C GLU A 358 10.79 12.45 16.12
N LYS A 359 10.67 13.72 15.75
CA LYS A 359 9.45 14.52 15.89
C LYS A 359 8.25 13.88 15.18
N ILE A 360 8.46 13.27 14.01
CA ILE A 360 7.43 12.50 13.28
C ILE A 360 6.96 11.28 14.10
N LYS A 361 7.88 10.55 14.73
CA LYS A 361 7.55 9.37 15.56
C LYS A 361 6.77 9.78 16.81
N LEU A 362 7.19 10.85 17.48
CA LEU A 362 6.52 11.39 18.65
C LEU A 362 5.11 11.87 18.30
N ALA A 363 4.93 12.60 17.20
CA ALA A 363 3.60 13.03 16.73
C ALA A 363 2.68 11.84 16.43
N ALA A 364 3.20 10.77 15.82
CA ALA A 364 2.45 9.54 15.61
C ALA A 364 2.09 8.83 16.93
N GLY A 365 2.99 8.86 17.91
CA GLY A 365 2.73 8.40 19.28
C GLY A 365 1.60 9.17 19.94
N LEU A 366 1.69 10.50 20.00
CA LEU A 366 0.67 11.41 20.58
C LEU A 366 -0.72 11.20 19.96
N ALA A 367 -0.79 10.91 18.67
CA ALA A 367 -2.04 10.63 17.96
C ALA A 367 -2.60 9.21 18.20
N SER A 368 -1.85 8.32 18.84
CA SER A 368 -2.20 6.89 19.03
C SER A 368 -2.98 6.60 20.32
N THR A 369 -3.31 7.64 21.10
CA THR A 369 -4.19 7.52 22.28
C THR A 369 -5.57 6.96 21.91
N LYS A 370 -6.21 6.28 22.88
CA LYS A 370 -7.61 5.84 22.80
C LYS A 370 -8.59 6.81 23.48
N GLU A 371 -8.06 7.78 24.22
CA GLU A 371 -8.86 8.74 24.98
C GLU A 371 -9.30 9.91 24.08
N ASP A 372 -10.60 10.01 23.82
CA ASP A 372 -11.18 11.01 22.92
C ASP A 372 -10.76 12.44 23.27
N TRP A 373 -10.75 12.78 24.55
CA TRP A 373 -10.41 14.13 25.00
C TRP A 373 -8.92 14.47 24.79
N ILE A 374 -8.02 13.47 24.89
CA ILE A 374 -6.59 13.63 24.60
C ILE A 374 -6.39 13.81 23.09
N ALA A 375 -7.09 13.03 22.26
CA ALA A 375 -7.05 13.17 20.81
C ALA A 375 -7.55 14.56 20.36
N GLN A 376 -8.66 15.05 20.91
CA GLN A 376 -9.16 16.41 20.66
C GLN A 376 -8.19 17.49 21.13
N ARG A 377 -7.51 17.28 22.27
CA ARG A 377 -6.47 18.20 22.74
C ARG A 377 -5.30 18.24 21.76
N PHE A 378 -4.80 17.09 21.29
CA PHE A 378 -3.73 17.07 20.30
C PHE A 378 -4.11 17.81 19.01
N LEU A 379 -5.36 17.65 18.56
CA LEU A 379 -5.87 18.36 17.40
C LEU A 379 -5.85 19.89 17.58
N ARG A 380 -6.24 20.40 18.76
CA ARG A 380 -6.14 21.84 19.08
C ARG A 380 -4.69 22.32 19.16
N LEU A 381 -3.82 21.54 19.80
CA LEU A 381 -2.38 21.87 19.88
C LEU A 381 -1.73 21.86 18.49
N ALA A 382 -2.15 20.98 17.59
CA ALA A 382 -1.67 20.93 16.22
C ALA A 382 -2.00 22.20 15.43
N ALA A 383 -3.12 22.87 15.75
CA ALA A 383 -3.48 24.14 15.14
C ALA A 383 -2.54 25.29 15.57
N ASN A 384 -1.87 25.17 16.71
CA ASN A 384 -0.93 26.17 17.24
C ASN A 384 0.50 25.98 16.68
N GLU A 385 0.95 26.96 15.90
CA GLU A 385 2.25 26.92 15.23
C GLU A 385 3.47 27.00 16.16
N SER A 386 3.29 27.47 17.39
CA SER A 386 4.37 27.44 18.40
C SER A 386 4.64 26.03 18.93
N ILE A 387 3.72 25.09 18.69
CA ILE A 387 3.81 23.70 19.16
C ILE A 387 4.07 22.76 17.96
N VAL A 388 3.18 22.80 16.96
CA VAL A 388 3.29 22.02 15.72
C VAL A 388 3.49 22.98 14.56
N ARG A 389 4.61 22.86 13.84
CA ARG A 389 4.91 23.72 12.69
C ARG A 389 3.78 23.63 11.66
N GLY A 390 3.41 24.74 11.02
CA GLY A 390 2.29 24.77 10.06
C GLY A 390 2.37 23.72 8.96
N GLN A 391 3.58 23.41 8.47
CA GLN A 391 3.82 22.34 7.48
C GLN A 391 3.51 20.91 7.99
N ASP A 392 3.53 20.69 9.30
CA ASP A 392 3.30 19.39 9.95
C ASP A 392 1.84 19.20 10.38
N TYR A 393 1.00 20.25 10.26
CA TYR A 393 -0.42 20.23 10.64
C TYR A 393 -1.19 19.06 9.99
N PHE A 394 -1.10 18.93 8.67
CA PHE A 394 -1.80 17.86 7.94
C PHE A 394 -1.26 16.46 8.28
N SER A 395 0.01 16.36 8.67
CA SER A 395 0.60 15.10 9.15
C SER A 395 0.03 14.71 10.51
N ALA A 396 -0.15 15.65 11.43
CA ALA A 396 -0.81 15.41 12.72
C ALA A 396 -2.27 14.98 12.54
N LEU A 397 -3.02 15.68 11.68
CA LEU A 397 -4.41 15.34 11.35
C LEU A 397 -4.53 13.94 10.72
N ASN A 398 -3.63 13.59 9.80
CA ASN A 398 -3.57 12.26 9.19
C ASN A 398 -3.23 11.17 10.22
N ASN A 399 -2.30 11.42 11.15
CA ASN A 399 -1.99 10.46 12.21
C ASN A 399 -3.20 10.22 13.12
N LEU A 400 -3.95 11.27 13.47
CA LEU A 400 -5.21 11.15 14.20
C LEU A 400 -6.24 10.36 13.38
N ALA A 401 -6.47 10.70 12.12
CA ALA A 401 -7.47 10.03 11.29
C ALA A 401 -7.16 8.53 11.06
N LYS A 402 -5.87 8.17 11.00
CA LYS A 402 -5.40 6.78 10.90
C LYS A 402 -5.69 5.95 12.15
N ASN A 403 -5.86 6.60 13.29
CA ASN A 403 -6.25 5.94 14.51
C ASN A 403 -7.76 5.64 14.47
N PRO A 404 -8.20 4.36 14.52
CA PRO A 404 -9.61 4.00 14.39
C PRO A 404 -10.52 4.58 15.47
N TRP A 405 -9.98 4.92 16.66
CA TRP A 405 -10.75 5.60 17.71
C TRP A 405 -11.05 7.07 17.35
N ASN A 406 -10.24 7.67 16.48
CA ASN A 406 -10.27 9.11 16.19
C ASN A 406 -10.83 9.44 14.80
N THR A 407 -11.05 8.45 13.92
CA THR A 407 -11.43 8.67 12.50
C THR A 407 -12.67 9.55 12.35
N HIS A 408 -13.76 9.23 13.05
CA HIS A 408 -15.00 10.01 12.98
C HIS A 408 -14.84 11.42 13.58
N MET A 409 -14.12 11.54 14.70
CA MET A 409 -13.84 12.82 15.34
C MET A 409 -13.09 13.76 14.39
N VAL A 410 -12.05 13.27 13.72
CA VAL A 410 -11.27 14.08 12.77
C VAL A 410 -12.12 14.53 11.58
N TRP A 411 -12.93 13.63 11.03
CA TRP A 411 -13.81 13.97 9.91
C TRP A 411 -14.82 15.07 10.28
N ASN A 412 -15.45 14.96 11.46
CA ASN A 412 -16.37 15.99 11.95
C ASN A 412 -15.69 17.33 12.19
N TYR A 413 -14.45 17.33 12.71
CA TYR A 413 -13.65 18.54 12.85
C TYR A 413 -13.38 19.22 11.49
N VAL A 414 -12.95 18.44 10.48
CA VAL A 414 -12.71 18.97 9.13
C VAL A 414 -13.97 19.59 8.53
N LYS A 415 -15.12 18.92 8.63
CA LYS A 415 -16.39 19.45 8.12
C LYS A 415 -16.79 20.76 8.81
N SER A 416 -16.64 20.83 10.13
CA SER A 416 -17.05 22.00 10.93
C SER A 416 -16.14 23.21 10.77
N HIS A 417 -14.85 23.00 10.48
CA HIS A 417 -13.84 24.07 10.36
C HIS A 417 -13.37 24.28 8.93
N TRP A 418 -14.10 23.77 7.93
CA TRP A 418 -13.66 23.79 6.53
C TRP A 418 -13.32 25.20 6.03
N MET A 419 -14.16 26.20 6.33
CA MET A 419 -13.92 27.58 5.90
C MET A 419 -12.67 28.19 6.55
N GLU A 420 -12.37 27.84 7.80
CA GLU A 420 -11.14 28.27 8.47
C GLU A 420 -9.90 27.61 7.86
N LEU A 421 -10.00 26.32 7.51
CA LEU A 421 -8.94 25.59 6.83
C LEU A 421 -8.66 26.17 5.44
N VAL A 422 -9.71 26.51 4.69
CA VAL A 422 -9.59 27.17 3.38
C VAL A 422 -8.98 28.56 3.54
N ALA A 423 -9.42 29.35 4.53
CA ALA A 423 -8.85 30.67 4.79
C ALA A 423 -7.35 30.60 5.17
N ARG A 424 -6.95 29.58 5.93
CA ARG A 424 -5.56 29.40 6.38
C ARG A 424 -4.64 28.89 5.26
N PHE A 425 -5.11 27.95 4.44
CA PHE A 425 -4.22 27.23 3.51
C PHE A 425 -4.48 27.53 2.03
N SER A 426 -5.64 28.07 1.65
CA SER A 426 -6.14 28.17 0.26
C SER A 426 -6.48 26.83 -0.38
N LEU A 427 -7.48 26.85 -1.29
CA LEU A 427 -7.88 25.69 -2.10
C LEU A 427 -6.78 25.24 -3.10
N ASN A 428 -5.80 26.11 -3.38
CA ASN A 428 -4.68 25.79 -4.26
C ASN A 428 -3.55 25.05 -3.50
N ASN A 429 -3.73 24.80 -2.21
CA ASN A 429 -2.76 24.06 -1.42
C ASN A 429 -2.96 22.55 -1.56
N ARG A 430 -1.94 21.90 -2.13
CA ARG A 430 -1.92 20.44 -2.35
C ARG A 430 -2.15 19.60 -1.10
N TYR A 431 -1.68 20.07 0.06
CA TYR A 431 -1.81 19.32 1.31
C TYR A 431 -3.24 19.39 1.84
N LEU A 432 -3.91 20.55 1.71
CA LEU A 432 -5.34 20.66 1.99
C LEU A 432 -6.16 19.78 1.04
N GLY A 433 -5.87 19.83 -0.26
CA GLY A 433 -6.55 19.01 -1.26
C GLY A 433 -6.42 17.50 -0.98
N ARG A 434 -5.20 17.03 -0.66
CA ARG A 434 -4.94 15.62 -0.31
C ARG A 434 -5.49 15.21 1.06
N MET A 435 -5.60 16.14 2.01
CA MET A 435 -6.10 15.86 3.36
C MET A 435 -7.49 15.24 3.33
N VAL A 436 -8.38 15.77 2.48
CA VAL A 436 -9.77 15.27 2.35
C VAL A 436 -9.79 13.78 2.08
N LYS A 437 -8.95 13.31 1.14
CA LYS A 437 -8.77 11.88 0.87
C LYS A 437 -8.29 11.15 2.14
N TYR A 438 -7.23 11.62 2.78
CA TYR A 438 -6.63 10.94 3.93
C TYR A 438 -7.55 10.79 5.15
N VAL A 439 -8.49 11.72 5.36
CA VAL A 439 -9.41 11.67 6.51
C VAL A 439 -10.72 10.94 6.22
N SER A 440 -11.07 10.70 4.94
CA SER A 440 -12.36 10.12 4.54
C SER A 440 -12.27 8.69 3.98
N THR A 441 -11.15 8.30 3.35
CA THR A 441 -11.05 6.99 2.67
C THR A 441 -11.13 5.77 3.59
N ARG A 442 -11.10 5.97 4.90
CA ARG A 442 -11.18 4.88 5.88
C ARG A 442 -12.60 4.43 6.17
N PHE A 443 -13.60 5.19 5.75
CA PHE A 443 -15.00 4.85 5.97
C PHE A 443 -15.42 3.67 5.11
N THR A 444 -16.39 2.93 5.64
CA THR A 444 -16.85 1.65 5.10
C THR A 444 -18.37 1.51 5.14
N SER A 445 -19.12 2.60 5.31
CA SER A 445 -20.58 2.58 5.43
C SER A 445 -21.26 3.50 4.41
N PRO A 446 -22.43 3.11 3.86
CA PRO A 446 -23.21 3.96 2.96
C PRO A 446 -23.56 5.33 3.56
N ALA A 447 -23.82 5.39 4.88
CA ALA A 447 -24.09 6.64 5.57
C ALA A 447 -22.89 7.59 5.54
N ALA A 448 -21.66 7.08 5.73
CA ALA A 448 -20.46 7.90 5.63
C ALA A 448 -20.20 8.35 4.19
N LEU A 449 -20.48 7.52 3.19
CA LEU A 449 -20.39 7.90 1.78
C LEU A 449 -21.34 9.07 1.46
N SER A 450 -22.60 8.96 1.88
CA SER A 450 -23.60 10.02 1.70
C SER A 450 -23.17 11.33 2.36
N ASP A 451 -22.63 11.26 3.59
CA ASP A 451 -22.13 12.43 4.32
C ASP A 451 -20.92 13.09 3.62
N ILE A 452 -20.03 12.31 3.00
CA ILE A 452 -18.93 12.84 2.18
C ILE A 452 -19.46 13.53 0.92
N GLN A 453 -20.43 12.90 0.24
CA GLN A 453 -21.05 13.46 -0.95
C GLN A 453 -21.75 14.78 -0.65
N GLU A 454 -22.49 14.87 0.45
CA GLU A 454 -23.13 16.09 0.91
C GLU A 454 -22.10 17.19 1.22
N PHE A 455 -21.01 16.84 1.90
CA PHE A 455 -19.92 17.79 2.16
C PHE A 455 -19.29 18.33 0.87
N PHE A 456 -19.09 17.48 -0.14
CA PHE A 456 -18.55 17.91 -1.44
C PHE A 456 -19.56 18.76 -2.22
N ALA A 457 -20.85 18.43 -2.16
CA ALA A 457 -21.92 19.22 -2.78
C ALA A 457 -22.05 20.60 -2.13
N ARG A 458 -21.85 20.70 -0.81
CA ARG A 458 -21.86 21.96 -0.06
C ARG A 458 -20.67 22.87 -0.41
N TYR A 459 -19.52 22.30 -0.73
CA TYR A 459 -18.30 23.04 -1.07
C TYR A 459 -17.75 22.60 -2.43
N PRO A 460 -18.44 22.90 -3.55
CA PRO A 460 -18.11 22.32 -4.86
C PRO A 460 -16.72 22.70 -5.37
N GLU A 461 -16.23 23.90 -5.04
CA GLU A 461 -14.89 24.36 -5.40
C GLU A 461 -13.81 23.56 -4.65
N ALA A 462 -13.12 22.69 -5.37
CA ALA A 462 -12.13 21.77 -4.81
C ALA A 462 -10.67 22.22 -5.00
N GLY A 463 -10.39 23.16 -5.91
CA GLY A 463 -9.04 23.58 -6.28
C GLY A 463 -8.12 22.39 -6.56
N SER A 464 -6.94 22.39 -5.94
CA SER A 464 -5.95 21.29 -6.01
C SER A 464 -6.41 19.95 -5.37
N GLY A 465 -7.63 19.89 -4.84
CA GLY A 465 -8.24 18.71 -4.24
C GLY A 465 -9.24 17.98 -5.14
N SER A 466 -9.48 18.44 -6.39
CA SER A 466 -10.52 17.88 -7.26
C SER A 466 -10.36 16.37 -7.47
N ARG A 467 -9.18 15.91 -7.90
CA ARG A 467 -8.90 14.47 -8.06
C ARG A 467 -8.94 13.71 -6.73
N ALA A 468 -8.45 14.32 -5.66
CA ALA A 468 -8.41 13.70 -4.34
C ALA A 468 -9.82 13.41 -3.79
N ARG A 469 -10.80 14.26 -4.10
CA ARG A 469 -12.22 14.05 -3.77
C ARG A 469 -12.84 12.91 -4.58
N GLN A 470 -12.57 12.84 -5.87
CA GLN A 470 -13.05 11.73 -6.71
C GLN A 470 -12.48 10.39 -6.21
N GLN A 471 -11.18 10.34 -5.94
CA GLN A 471 -10.52 9.17 -5.35
C GLN A 471 -11.08 8.82 -3.97
N ALA A 472 -11.47 9.81 -3.16
CA ALA A 472 -12.08 9.55 -1.85
C ALA A 472 -13.42 8.83 -1.98
N LEU A 473 -14.29 9.27 -2.91
CA LEU A 473 -15.57 8.62 -3.17
C LEU A 473 -15.38 7.20 -3.71
N GLU A 474 -14.54 7.03 -4.73
CA GLU A 474 -14.27 5.72 -5.34
C GLU A 474 -13.73 4.72 -4.30
N GLU A 475 -12.83 5.15 -3.41
CA GLU A 475 -12.27 4.29 -2.38
C GLU A 475 -13.30 3.89 -1.32
N VAL A 476 -14.14 4.83 -0.84
CA VAL A 476 -15.17 4.51 0.16
C VAL A 476 -16.23 3.58 -0.43
N GLU A 477 -16.62 3.83 -1.69
CA GLU A 477 -17.49 2.93 -2.44
C GLU A 477 -16.89 1.53 -2.60
N THR A 478 -15.61 1.44 -2.95
CA THR A 478 -14.88 0.17 -3.06
C THR A 478 -14.81 -0.55 -1.71
N ASN A 479 -14.57 0.18 -0.62
CA ASN A 479 -14.56 -0.39 0.74
C ASN A 479 -15.92 -1.02 1.11
N ILE A 480 -17.02 -0.31 0.82
CA ILE A 480 -18.39 -0.81 1.08
C ILE A 480 -18.62 -2.11 0.30
N ARG A 481 -18.38 -2.08 -1.02
CA ARG A 481 -18.52 -3.26 -1.89
C ARG A 481 -17.67 -4.42 -1.43
N TRP A 482 -16.43 -4.16 -1.01
CA TRP A 482 -15.54 -5.20 -0.54
C TRP A 482 -16.09 -5.91 0.70
N ILE A 483 -16.63 -5.15 1.67
CA ILE A 483 -17.27 -5.74 2.86
C ILE A 483 -18.47 -6.58 2.46
N ASP A 484 -19.37 -6.03 1.65
CA ASP A 484 -20.60 -6.70 1.22
C ASP A 484 -20.32 -8.03 0.51
N ASN A 485 -19.26 -8.07 -0.31
CA ASN A 485 -18.93 -9.24 -1.11
C ASN A 485 -18.08 -10.29 -0.38
N HIS A 486 -17.32 -9.91 0.66
CA HIS A 486 -16.26 -10.77 1.19
C HIS A 486 -16.30 -11.01 2.70
N ALA A 487 -16.92 -10.13 3.49
CA ALA A 487 -16.84 -10.24 4.96
C ALA A 487 -17.44 -11.54 5.50
N ASP A 488 -18.57 -12.01 4.93
CA ASP A 488 -19.23 -13.26 5.33
C ASP A 488 -18.47 -14.51 4.85
N LEU A 489 -17.94 -14.49 3.62
CA LEU A 489 -17.09 -15.58 3.12
C LEU A 489 -15.86 -15.77 4.01
N LEU A 490 -15.20 -14.66 4.36
CA LEU A 490 -14.05 -14.66 5.25
C LEU A 490 -14.43 -15.10 6.67
N HIS A 491 -15.61 -14.73 7.16
CA HIS A 491 -16.14 -15.22 8.44
C HIS A 491 -16.18 -16.73 8.49
N SER A 492 -16.82 -17.36 7.50
CA SER A 492 -16.92 -18.82 7.42
C SER A 492 -15.54 -19.49 7.32
N TRP A 493 -14.61 -18.89 6.57
CA TRP A 493 -13.26 -19.41 6.45
C TRP A 493 -12.49 -19.36 7.77
N PHE A 494 -12.45 -18.21 8.46
CA PHE A 494 -11.74 -18.07 9.72
C PHE A 494 -12.35 -18.93 10.84
N LEU A 495 -13.68 -19.05 10.87
CA LEU A 495 -14.37 -19.92 11.83
C LEU A 495 -13.95 -21.39 11.64
N LYS A 496 -13.89 -21.87 10.39
CA LYS A 496 -13.45 -23.23 10.07
C LYS A 496 -11.99 -23.47 10.50
N GLN A 497 -11.09 -22.53 10.24
CA GLN A 497 -9.70 -22.64 10.67
C GLN A 497 -9.56 -22.73 12.20
N GLN A 498 -10.35 -21.94 12.93
CA GLN A 498 -10.33 -21.99 14.39
C GLN A 498 -10.84 -23.34 14.93
N GLN A 499 -11.84 -23.94 14.30
CA GLN A 499 -12.34 -25.26 14.69
C GLN A 499 -11.30 -26.36 14.44
N GLN A 500 -10.58 -26.28 13.31
CA GLN A 500 -9.51 -27.23 12.96
C GLN A 500 -8.28 -27.11 13.88
N ALA A 501 -7.97 -25.91 14.39
CA ALA A 501 -6.85 -25.72 15.33
C ALA A 501 -7.17 -26.17 16.76
N ASN A 502 -8.45 -26.39 17.09
CA ASN A 502 -8.91 -26.85 18.41
C ASN A 502 -9.13 -28.38 18.46
N GLN A 503 -8.97 -29.07 17.33
CA GLN A 503 -8.98 -30.53 17.19
C GLN A 503 -7.53 -31.01 17.12
#